data_AF-A0A2R5EPQ1-F1
#
_entry.id   AF-A0A2R5EPQ1-F1
#
_cell.length_a   1.000
_cell.length_b   1.000
_cell.length_c   1.000
_cell.angle_alpha   90.00
_cell.angle_beta   90.00
_cell.angle_gamma   90.00
#
_symmetry.space_group_name_H-M   'P 1'
#
loop_
_entity.id
_entity.type
_entity.pdbx_description
1 polymer ?
#
loop_
_entity_poly.entity_id
_entity_poly.type
_entity_poly.pdbx_seq_one_letter_code
_entity_poly.pdbx_strand_id
1 'polypeptide(L)' 'MTCNPKEDTHSIMKGANELLKHIERVRRELNEQALRFGLQSHAVLEKSRELDQLLNAYQSAESGAHMDSSRRSL' A
#
# COMPACT_ATOMS: atom_id res chain seq x y z
N MET A 1 8.03 -15.05 -33.02
CA MET A 1 7.30 -14.29 -31.99
C MET A 1 7.63 -14.88 -30.63
N THR A 2 8.70 -14.42 -29.99
CA THR A 2 9.11 -14.87 -28.65
C THR A 2 8.82 -13.74 -27.68
N CYS A 3 7.66 -13.78 -27.02
CA CYS A 3 7.34 -12.86 -25.94
C CYS A 3 8.17 -13.28 -24.71
N ASN A 4 9.15 -12.45 -24.35
CA ASN A 4 9.96 -12.62 -23.15
C ASN A 4 9.12 -12.29 -21.90
N PRO A 5 8.99 -13.18 -20.90
CA PRO A 5 8.14 -12.95 -19.73
C PRO A 5 8.90 -12.31 -18.54
N LYS A 6 9.96 -11.53 -18.78
CA LYS A 6 10.89 -11.13 -17.70
C LYS A 6 10.84 -9.65 -17.28
N GLU A 7 9.94 -8.85 -17.82
CA GLU A 7 9.94 -7.40 -17.57
C GLU A 7 8.84 -6.90 -16.61
N ASP A 8 7.79 -7.69 -16.36
CA ASP A 8 6.63 -7.20 -15.58
C ASP A 8 6.82 -7.26 -14.05
N THR A 9 7.64 -8.18 -13.54
CA THR A 9 7.85 -8.31 -12.08
C THR A 9 8.64 -7.15 -11.48
N HIS A 10 9.54 -6.53 -12.25
CA HIS A 10 10.39 -5.43 -11.78
C HIS A 10 9.62 -4.11 -11.58
N SER A 11 8.51 -3.91 -12.31
CA SER A 11 7.70 -2.70 -12.23
C SER A 11 6.71 -2.75 -11.06
N ILE A 12 6.12 -3.93 -10.80
CA ILE A 12 5.18 -4.16 -9.68
C ILE A 12 5.88 -4.00 -8.32
N MET A 13 7.11 -4.52 -8.19
CA MET A 13 7.91 -4.40 -6.95
C MET A 13 8.27 -2.93 -6.62
N LYS A 14 8.52 -2.08 -7.61
CA LYS A 14 8.81 -0.66 -7.38
C LYS A 14 7.59 0.09 -6.84
N GLY A 15 6.41 -0.17 -7.41
CA GLY A 15 5.15 0.41 -6.94
C GLY A 15 4.82 0.02 -5.49
N ALA A 16 5.00 -1.25 -5.14
CA ALA A 16 4.81 -1.74 -3.78
C ALA A 16 5.79 -1.11 -2.77
N ASN A 17 7.06 -0.93 -3.16
CA ASN A 17 8.06 -0.32 -2.29
C ASN A 17 7.80 1.18 -2.03
N GLU A 18 7.39 1.94 -3.05
CA GLU A 18 7.01 3.34 -2.87
C GLU A 18 5.73 3.47 -2.01
N LEU A 19 4.77 2.56 -2.17
CA LEU A 19 3.58 2.50 -1.32
C LEU A 19 3.94 2.22 0.14
N LEU A 20 4.86 1.29 0.42
CA LEU A 20 5.35 1.01 1.77
C LEU A 20 6.06 2.21 2.41
N LYS A 21 6.90 2.92 1.64
CA LYS A 21 7.53 4.16 2.12
C LYS A 21 6.50 5.23 2.47
N HIS A 22 5.43 5.32 1.68
CA HIS A 22 4.35 6.27 1.94
C HIS A 22 3.56 5.91 3.20
N ILE A 23 3.19 4.63 3.37
CA ILE A 23 2.56 4.10 4.59
C ILE A 23 3.42 4.43 5.82
N GLU A 24 4.72 4.18 5.75
CA GLU A 24 5.64 4.43 6.87
C GLU A 24 5.72 5.92 7.22
N ARG A 25 5.71 6.80 6.21
CA ARG A 25 5.68 8.25 6.44
C ARG A 25 4.41 8.68 7.15
N VAL A 26 3.25 8.28 6.62
CA VAL A 26 1.94 8.64 7.19
C VAL A 26 1.79 8.08 8.60
N ARG A 27 2.28 6.86 8.88
CA ARG A 27 2.32 6.29 10.22
C ARG A 27 3.12 7.14 11.22
N ARG A 28 4.27 7.67 10.82
CA ARG A 28 5.07 8.56 11.67
C ARG A 28 4.36 9.88 11.93
N GLU A 29 3.83 10.51 10.89
CA GLU A 29 3.06 11.75 11.01
C GLU A 29 1.84 11.57 11.93
N LEU A 30 1.11 10.46 11.79
CA LEU A 30 -0.03 10.11 12.64
C LEU A 30 0.38 10.01 14.11
N ASN A 31 1.46 9.29 14.40
CA ASN A 31 1.98 9.16 15.76
C ASN A 31 2.43 10.51 16.34
N GLU A 32 3.14 11.33 15.56
CA GLU A 32 3.55 12.66 15.99
C GLU A 32 2.35 13.56 16.29
N GLN A 33 1.31 13.53 15.46
CA GLN A 33 0.09 14.28 15.68
C GLN A 33 -0.70 13.76 16.88
N ALA A 34 -0.75 12.43 17.07
CA ALA A 34 -1.41 11.81 18.22
C ALA A 34 -0.76 12.24 19.54
N LEU A 35 0.58 12.31 19.57
CA LEU A 35 1.34 12.78 20.73
C LEU A 35 1.12 14.28 20.99
N ARG A 36 0.97 15.09 19.95
CA ARG A 36 0.82 16.56 20.07
C ARG A 36 -0.60 17.01 20.40
N PHE A 37 -1.59 16.41 19.76
CA PHE A 37 -2.97 16.89 19.76
C PHE A 37 -3.96 15.91 20.41
N GLY A 38 -3.51 14.69 20.72
CA GLY A 38 -4.35 13.62 21.23
C GLY A 38 -5.08 12.85 20.12
N LEU A 39 -5.49 11.63 20.47
CA LEU A 39 -6.08 10.65 19.54
C LEU A 39 -7.43 11.09 18.94
N GLN A 40 -8.16 11.96 19.65
CA GLN A 40 -9.48 12.44 19.22
C GLN A 40 -9.42 13.70 18.37
N SER A 41 -8.22 14.26 18.14
CA SER A 41 -8.10 15.46 17.31
C SER A 41 -8.48 15.15 15.86
N HIS A 42 -9.16 16.09 15.21
CA HIS A 42 -9.59 15.93 13.83
C HIS A 42 -8.42 15.60 12.88
N ALA A 43 -7.28 16.26 13.07
CA ALA A 43 -6.06 16.02 12.28
C ALA A 43 -5.57 14.56 12.36
N VAL A 44 -5.59 13.97 13.56
CA VAL A 44 -5.21 12.56 13.77
C VAL A 44 -6.21 11.62 13.12
N LEU A 45 -7.51 11.93 13.19
CA LEU A 45 -8.54 11.13 12.53
C LEU A 45 -8.41 11.16 11.01
N GLU A 46 -8.13 12.33 10.42
CA GLU A 46 -7.87 12.45 8.97
C GLU A 46 -6.65 11.65 8.54
N LYS A 47 -5.54 11.75 9.30
CA LYS A 47 -4.33 10.98 9.03
C LYS A 47 -4.53 9.47 9.23
N SER A 48 -5.36 9.05 10.18
CA SER A 48 -5.72 7.64 10.37
C SER A 48 -6.45 7.12 9.14
N ARG A 49 -7.41 7.90 8.61
CA ARG A 49 -8.15 7.52 7.41
C ARG A 49 -7.26 7.42 6.17
N GLU A 50 -6.30 8.34 6.02
CA GLU A 50 -5.28 8.26 4.96
C GLU A 50 -4.47 6.97 5.08
N LEU A 51 -3.99 6.65 6.28
CA LEU A 51 -3.23 5.43 6.54
C LEU A 51 -4.04 4.17 6.20
N ASP A 52 -5.31 4.11 6.60
CA ASP A 52 -6.21 2.99 6.30
C ASP A 52 -6.39 2.80 4.78
N GLN A 53 -6.55 3.89 4.03
CA GLN A 53 -6.66 3.83 2.56
C GLN A 53 -5.40 3.27 1.91
N LEU A 54 -4.22 3.67 2.39
CA LEU A 54 -2.94 3.17 1.87
C LEU A 54 -2.73 1.69 2.19
N LEU A 55 -3.11 1.25 3.39
CA LEU A 55 -3.05 -0.17 3.78
C LEU A 55 -4.00 -1.02 2.92
N ASN A 56 -5.22 -0.55 2.67
CA ASN A 56 -6.16 -1.23 1.78
C ASN A 56 -5.65 -1.32 0.34
N ALA A 57 -5.02 -0.25 -0.16
CA ALA A 57 -4.39 -0.24 -1.49
C ALA A 57 -3.23 -1.25 -1.57
N TYR A 58 -2.41 -1.33 -0.51
CA TYR A 58 -1.31 -2.28 -0.43
C TYR A 58 -1.82 -3.72 -0.41
N GLN A 59 -2.80 -4.02 0.45
CA GLN A 59 -3.42 -5.33 0.53
C GLN A 59 -4.10 -5.74 -0.79
N SER A 60 -4.72 -4.78 -1.50
CA SER A 60 -5.33 -5.02 -2.80
C SER A 60 -4.29 -5.33 -3.88
N ALA A 61 -3.16 -4.62 -3.88
CA ALA A 61 -2.05 -4.88 -4.79
C ALA A 61 -1.41 -6.26 -4.52
N GLU A 62 -1.28 -6.65 -3.26
CA GLU A 62 -0.74 -7.96 -2.86
C GLU A 62 -1.72 -9.11 -3.17
N SER A 63 -3.01 -8.91 -2.90
CA SER A 63 -4.07 -9.91 -3.16
C SER A 63 -4.37 -10.07 -4.65
N GLY A 64 -4.25 -9.00 -5.44
CA GLY A 64 -4.38 -9.02 -6.89
C GLY A 64 -3.30 -9.87 -7.58
N ALA A 65 -2.09 -9.94 -6.99
CA ALA A 65 -1.03 -10.82 -7.47
C ALA A 65 -1.29 -12.31 -7.18
N HIS A 66 -2.08 -12.64 -6.15
CA HIS A 66 -2.38 -14.03 -5.78
C HIS A 66 -3.52 -14.65 -6.62
N MET A 67 -4.45 -13.85 -7.15
CA MET A 67 -5.62 -14.36 -7.90
C MET A 67 -5.36 -14.61 -9.41
N ASP A 68 -4.28 -14.08 -9.99
CA ASP A 68 -3.93 -14.34 -11.41
C ASP A 68 -3.49 -15.80 -11.65
N SER A 69 -2.99 -16.49 -10.62
CA SER A 69 -2.60 -17.90 -10.71
C SER A 69 -3.79 -18.86 -10.85
N SER A 70 -5.00 -18.45 -10.47
CA SER A 70 -6.17 -19.35 -10.45
C SER A 70 -6.97 -19.34 -11.76
N ARG A 71 -6.75 -18.37 -12.65
CA ARG A 71 -7.47 -18.24 -13.94
C ARG A 71 -6.79 -18.90 -15.14
N ARG A 72 -5.62 -19.52 -14.97
CA ARG A 72 -4.89 -20.21 -16.06
C ARG A 72 -5.09 -21.73 -16.11
N SER A 73 -6.01 -22.27 -15.32
CA SER A 73 -6.34 -23.70 -15.30
C SER A 73 -7.82 -23.95 -15.61
N LEU A 74 -8.27 -23.56 -16.81
CA LEU A 74 -9.50 -24.06 -17.44
C LEU A 74 -9.28 -24.23 -18.94
#